data_AF-A0A7R9DUX9-F1
#
_entry.id   AF-A0A7R9DUX9-F1
#
_cell.length_a   1.000
_cell.length_b   1.000
_cell.length_c   1.000
_cell.angle_alpha   90.00
_cell.angle_beta   90.00
_cell.angle_gamma   90.00
#
_symmetry.space_group_name_H-M   'P 1'
#
loop_
_entity.id
_entity.type
_entity.pdbx_description
1 polymer ?
#
loop_
_entity_poly.entity_id
_entity_poly.type
_entity_poly.pdbx_seq_one_letter_code
_entity_poly.pdbx_strand_id
1 'polypeptide(L)' 'MTAIAATKLGQKTHVFASAKDDPACSVADDFTIADFSDKKALESFAQSVDLVTIESENIPCSAIDID' A
#
# COMPACT_ATOMS: atom_id res chain seq x y z
N MET A 1 -12.13 -0.45 2.89
CA MET A 1 -11.86 -1.74 3.58
C MET A 1 -11.59 -2.84 2.56
N THR A 2 -10.55 -2.61 1.73
CA THR A 2 -10.22 -3.44 0.56
C THR A 2 -9.47 -4.70 0.96
N ALA A 3 -8.54 -4.62 1.93
CA ALA A 3 -7.78 -5.77 2.42
C ALA A 3 -8.67 -6.92 2.91
N ILE A 4 -9.65 -6.62 3.77
CA ILE A 4 -10.59 -7.65 4.27
C ILE A 4 -11.39 -8.31 3.14
N ALA A 5 -11.77 -7.56 2.11
CA ALA A 5 -12.47 -8.12 0.96
C ALA A 5 -11.54 -9.01 0.12
N ALA A 6 -10.30 -8.59 -0.10
CA ALA A 6 -9.27 -9.35 -0.81
C ALA A 6 -8.95 -10.68 -0.09
N THR A 7 -8.82 -10.67 1.23
CA THR A 7 -8.61 -11.89 2.04
C THR A 7 -9.72 -12.91 1.85
N LYS A 8 -10.99 -12.47 1.76
CA LYS A 8 -12.14 -13.37 1.49
C LYS A 8 -12.08 -14.05 0.12
N LEU A 9 -11.32 -13.49 -0.82
CA LEU A 9 -11.06 -14.03 -2.14
C LEU A 9 -9.74 -14.84 -2.21
N GLY A 10 -9.06 -15.04 -1.09
CA GLY A 10 -7.78 -15.76 -1.02
C GLY A 10 -6.58 -14.96 -1.53
N GLN A 11 -6.72 -13.64 -1.68
CA GLN A 11 -5.61 -12.75 -2.07
C GLN A 11 -4.86 -12.27 -0.84
N LYS A 12 -3.54 -12.14 -0.98
CA LYS A 12 -2.71 -11.44 0.01
C LYS A 12 -2.70 -9.95 -0.28
N THR A 13 -2.50 -9.15 0.75
CA THR A 13 -2.44 -7.70 0.65
C THR A 13 -1.21 -7.12 1.35
N HIS A 14 -0.59 -6.15 0.69
CA HIS A 14 0.53 -5.37 1.21
C HIS A 14 0.10 -3.89 1.21
N VAL A 15 0.17 -3.24 2.36
CA VAL A 15 -0.21 -1.82 2.50
C VAL A 15 1.02 -0.92 2.55
N PHE A 16 1.03 0.16 1.77
CA PHE A 16 1.96 1.26 1.96
C PHE A 16 1.28 2.34 2.84
N ALA A 17 1.87 2.68 3.98
CA ALA A 17 1.29 3.63 4.92
C ALA A 17 2.34 4.56 5.52
N SER A 18 1.92 5.75 5.98
CA SER A 18 2.83 6.67 6.67
C SER A 18 3.02 6.34 8.14
N ALA A 19 2.15 5.52 8.73
CA ALA A 19 2.22 5.13 10.14
C ALA A 19 1.74 3.69 10.36
N LYS A 20 2.31 3.03 11.36
CA LYS A 20 2.03 1.62 11.67
C LYS A 20 0.66 1.39 12.30
N ASP A 21 0.11 2.41 12.95
CA ASP A 21 -1.20 2.40 13.61
C ASP A 21 -2.36 2.71 12.65
N ASP A 22 -2.08 2.91 11.36
CA ASP A 22 -3.11 3.09 10.35
C ASP A 22 -4.00 1.82 10.25
N PRO A 23 -5.34 1.93 10.20
CA PRO A 23 -6.22 0.77 10.33
C PRO A 23 -5.99 -0.32 9.28
N ALA A 24 -5.54 0.04 8.07
CA ALA A 24 -5.23 -0.89 7.01
C ALA A 24 -4.06 -1.83 7.38
N CYS A 25 -3.05 -1.34 8.11
CA CYS A 25 -1.91 -2.13 8.58
C CYS A 25 -2.31 -3.26 9.54
N SER A 26 -3.42 -3.11 10.26
CA SER A 26 -3.90 -4.12 11.22
C SER A 26 -4.57 -5.33 10.57
N VAL A 27 -4.91 -5.24 9.28
CA VAL A 27 -5.70 -6.25 8.56
C VAL A 27 -5.02 -6.75 7.28
N ALA A 28 -3.87 -6.18 6.91
CA ALA A 28 -3.06 -6.60 5.77
C ALA A 28 -2.09 -7.73 6.15
N ASP A 29 -1.60 -8.47 5.16
CA ASP A 29 -0.61 -9.54 5.37
C ASP A 29 0.81 -8.98 5.56
N ASP A 30 1.10 -7.84 4.93
CA ASP A 30 2.37 -7.11 5.06
C ASP A 30 2.15 -5.60 4.94
N PHE A 31 3.12 -4.80 5.38
CA PHE A 31 3.08 -3.34 5.26
C PHE A 31 4.47 -2.71 5.10
N THR A 32 4.53 -1.66 4.29
CA THR A 32 5.69 -0.76 4.16
C THR A 32 5.37 0.57 4.83
N ILE A 33 6.18 0.99 5.80
CA ILE A 33 6.03 2.30 6.44
C ILE A 33 7.05 3.28 5.88
N ALA A 34 6.56 4.28 5.12
CA ALA A 34 7.38 5.34 4.55
C ALA A 34 6.53 6.56 4.18
N ASP A 35 7.19 7.68 3.91
CA ASP A 35 6.54 8.89 3.38
C ASP A 35 6.17 8.68 1.90
N PHE A 36 5.02 9.20 1.46
CA PHE A 36 4.59 9.09 0.05
C PHE A 36 5.47 9.89 -0.94
N SER A 37 6.42 10.69 -0.45
CA SER A 37 7.47 11.31 -1.27
C SER A 37 8.72 10.43 -1.41
N ASP A 38 8.83 9.33 -0.66
CA ASP A 38 9.96 8.40 -0.78
C ASP A 38 9.79 7.49 -2.00
N LYS A 39 10.31 7.97 -3.14
CA LYS A 39 10.25 7.24 -4.41
C LYS A 39 10.87 5.84 -4.33
N LYS A 40 11.94 5.64 -3.57
CA LYS A 40 12.58 4.32 -3.46
C LYS A 40 11.74 3.33 -2.68
N ALA A 41 11.10 3.79 -1.61
CA ALA A 41 10.17 2.97 -0.85
C ALA A 41 8.95 2.59 -1.70
N LEU A 42 8.43 3.53 -2.49
CA LEU A 42 7.32 3.30 -3.43
C LEU A 42 7.70 2.29 -4.53
N GLU A 43 8.86 2.45 -5.16
CA GLU A 43 9.38 1.51 -6.16
C GLU A 43 9.56 0.10 -5.57
N SER A 44 10.15 0.01 -4.36
CA SER A 44 10.35 -1.28 -3.68
C SER A 44 9.02 -1.95 -3.32
N PHE A 45 8.02 -1.16 -2.89
CA PHE A 45 6.67 -1.63 -2.62
C PHE A 45 5.95 -2.08 -3.90
N ALA A 46 6.05 -1.32 -4.98
CA ALA A 46 5.44 -1.70 -6.26
C ALA A 46 6.04 -3.00 -6.81
N GLN A 47 7.34 -3.23 -6.59
CA GLN A 47 8.02 -4.47 -6.97
C GLN A 47 7.65 -5.67 -6.08
N SER A 48 7.08 -5.46 -4.88
CA SER A 48 6.70 -6.55 -3.97
C SER A 48 5.27 -7.06 -4.19
N VAL A 49 4.49 -6.46 -5.10
CA VAL A 49 3.10 -6.81 -5.37
C VAL A 49 2.84 -7.02 -6.86
N ASP A 50 1.85 -7.83 -7.19
CA ASP A 50 1.45 -8.09 -8.58
C ASP A 50 0.57 -6.97 -9.18
N LEU A 51 -0.17 -6.24 -8.34
CA LEU A 51 -1.07 -5.16 -8.74
C LEU A 51 -1.23 -4.15 -7.61
N VAL A 52 -1.19 -2.86 -7.96
CA VAL A 52 -1.38 -1.74 -7.02
C VAL A 52 -2.75 -1.10 -7.25
N THR A 53 -3.38 -0.67 -6.16
CA THR A 53 -4.56 0.20 -6.16
C THR A 53 -4.40 1.26 -5.07
N ILE A 54 -5.18 2.32 -5.16
CA ILE A 54 -5.25 3.38 -4.14
C ILE A 54 -6.59 3.32 -3.43
N GLU A 55 -6.59 3.50 -2.11
CA GLU A 55 -7.83 3.53 -1.33
C GLU A 55 -8.29 4.93 -0.91
N SER A 56 -7.45 5.96 -1.13
CA SER A 56 -7.71 7.35 -0.79
C SER A 56 -7.11 8.26 -1.86
N GLU A 57 -7.82 9.34 -2.18
CA GLU A 57 -7.34 10.42 -3.05
C GLU A 57 -6.31 11.33 -2.37
N ASN A 58 -6.12 11.22 -1.05
CA ASN A 58 -5.28 12.11 -0.26
C ASN A 58 -3.80 11.69 -0.25
N ILE A 59 -3.24 11.43 -1.43
CA ILE A 59 -1.80 11.16 -1.63
C ILE A 59 -1.26 12.06 -2.76
N PRO A 60 0.04 12.41 -2.76
CA PRO A 60 0.64 13.14 -3.87
C PRO A 60 0.52 12.35 -5.19
N CYS A 61 0.22 13.02 -6.30
CA CYS A 61 0.21 12.37 -7.62
C CYS A 61 1.58 11.75 -7.98
N SER A 62 2.68 12.31 -7.47
CA SER A 62 4.02 11.75 -7.66
C SER A 62 4.17 10.35 -7.04
N ALA A 63 3.30 9.94 -6.11
CA ALA A 63 3.37 8.63 -5.50
C ALA A 63 2.90 7.50 -6.44
N ILE A 64 2.17 7.83 -7.50
CA ILE A 64 1.70 6.89 -8.52
C ILE A 64 2.41 7.07 -9.87
N ASP A 65 3.36 8.00 -9.95
CA ASP A 65 4.18 8.31 -11.13
C ASP A 65 5.62 7.86 -10.85
N ILE A 66 5.80 6.54 -10.75
CA ILE A 66 7.06 5.85 -10.46
C ILE A 66 7.44 4.94 -11.64
N ASP A 67 8.74 4.72 -11.84
CA ASP A 67 9.30 4.05 -13.02
C ASP A 67 9.22 2.51 -12.95
#